data_AF-A0A5E4MAV9-F1
#
_entry.id   AF-A0A5E4MAV9-F1
#
_cell.length_a   1.000
_cell.length_b   1.000
_cell.length_c   1.000
_cell.angle_alpha   90.00
_cell.angle_beta   90.00
_cell.angle_gamma   90.00
#
_symmetry.space_group_name_H-M   'P 1'
#
loop_
_entity.id
_entity.type
_entity.pdbx_description
1 polymer ?
#
loop_
_entity_poly.entity_id
_entity_poly.type
_entity_poly.pdbx_seq_one_letter_code
_entity_poly.pdbx_strand_id
1 'polypeptide(L)'
;AFEVLELPKSANETEIKQAYRKLITQWHPDKRTNKSEEEKKIATEKSQEIIAAYQILTGKSKKEIDEELDKILNRMSKIAKSLFYGVHLSEKEIDLFEALSNKDLDQTKILLEQVQDINAQTINADRFPGKSILHYIVKNSCNNPKSGWIELLEGVLSKYGVNLINLNVISMLEGPPLNLACELGDLDIVNILLKYGAELDARILYFVLMDNKNDVAKVLLEHGAKIDADPKAEKLIIDSITKYSRSTVEMLLPYMSNRQKSRMLKSIDYSDHEKIDHNIELKELLLEAGADPEFCDKTERRWIIIVPALLFGAIGAALATMGIIPEITAIGVIATAVLSGIAGAVIGGIAGCLVDIAINQCCGNQQCAVQ
;
A
#
# COMPACT_ATOMS: atom_id res chain seq x y z
N ALA A 1 -7.28 -19.63 -11.84
CA ALA A 1 -5.88 -19.85 -12.27
C ALA A 1 -5.81 -20.69 -13.56
N PHE A 2 -6.19 -21.98 -13.57
CA PHE A 2 -6.23 -22.79 -14.81
C PHE A 2 -7.08 -22.19 -15.93
N GLU A 3 -8.26 -21.67 -15.58
CA GLU A 3 -9.19 -21.03 -16.53
C GLU A 3 -8.60 -19.75 -17.15
N VAL A 4 -7.81 -19.00 -16.40
CA VAL A 4 -7.12 -17.79 -16.87
C VAL A 4 -5.99 -18.15 -17.85
N LEU A 5 -5.36 -19.32 -17.68
CA LEU A 5 -4.38 -19.85 -18.61
C LEU A 5 -5.01 -20.66 -19.76
N GLU A 6 -6.34 -20.64 -19.91
CA GLU A 6 -7.07 -21.40 -20.94
C GLU A 6 -6.70 -22.91 -20.96
N LEU A 7 -6.49 -23.49 -19.78
CA LEU A 7 -6.09 -24.89 -19.61
C LEU A 7 -7.12 -25.70 -18.81
N PRO A 8 -7.26 -27.02 -19.11
CA PRO A 8 -8.04 -27.91 -18.26
C PRO A 8 -7.35 -28.07 -16.89
N LYS A 9 -8.13 -28.37 -15.85
CA LYS A 9 -7.61 -28.62 -14.49
C LYS A 9 -6.65 -29.82 -14.40
N SER A 10 -6.57 -30.64 -15.45
CA SER A 10 -5.66 -31.77 -15.60
C SER A 10 -4.32 -31.42 -16.27
N ALA A 11 -4.09 -30.15 -16.62
CA ALA A 11 -2.90 -29.74 -17.36
C ALA A 11 -1.61 -29.94 -16.55
N ASN A 12 -0.57 -30.45 -17.21
CA ASN A 12 0.73 -30.66 -16.59
C ASN A 12 1.58 -29.37 -16.55
N GLU A 13 2.66 -29.37 -15.77
CA GLU A 13 3.51 -28.18 -15.58
C GLU A 13 4.10 -27.63 -16.90
N THR A 14 4.41 -28.51 -17.85
CA THR A 14 4.90 -28.14 -19.19
C THR A 14 3.84 -27.42 -20.01
N GLU A 15 2.59 -27.88 -19.97
CA GLU A 15 1.44 -27.24 -20.62
C GLU A 15 1.12 -25.89 -19.96
N ILE A 16 1.19 -25.81 -18.64
CA ILE A 16 1.05 -24.56 -17.86
C ILE A 16 2.09 -23.53 -18.31
N LYS A 17 3.36 -23.93 -18.44
CA LYS A 17 4.45 -23.07 -18.94
C LYS A 17 4.23 -22.61 -20.38
N GLN A 18 3.77 -23.50 -21.25
CA GLN A 18 3.52 -23.19 -22.65
C GLN A 18 2.32 -22.26 -22.84
N ALA A 19 1.22 -22.52 -22.12
CA ALA A 19 0.02 -21.69 -22.15
C ALA A 19 0.29 -20.30 -21.58
N TYR A 20 1.01 -20.21 -20.46
CA TYR A 20 1.47 -18.94 -19.91
C TYR A 20 2.26 -18.13 -20.94
N ARG A 21 3.27 -18.74 -21.59
CA ARG A 21 4.06 -18.09 -22.65
C ARG A 21 3.18 -17.61 -23.81
N LYS A 22 2.22 -18.42 -24.24
CA LYS A 22 1.32 -18.09 -25.35
C LYS A 22 0.41 -16.91 -25.01
N LEU A 23 -0.25 -16.98 -23.86
CA LEU A 23 -1.27 -16.00 -23.46
C LEU A 23 -0.67 -14.67 -23.07
N ILE A 24 0.47 -14.67 -22.36
CA ILE A 24 1.15 -13.42 -22.03
C ILE A 24 1.66 -12.71 -23.29
N THR A 25 1.98 -13.46 -24.35
CA THR A 25 2.33 -12.89 -25.66
C THR A 25 1.13 -12.30 -26.40
N GLN A 26 -0.06 -12.84 -26.18
CA GLN A 26 -1.28 -12.48 -26.92
C GLN A 26 -2.03 -11.30 -26.29
N TRP A 27 -2.00 -11.23 -24.97
CA TRP A 27 -2.72 -10.23 -24.18
C TRP A 27 -1.83 -9.10 -23.68
N HIS A 28 -0.63 -8.96 -24.23
CA HIS A 28 0.23 -7.89 -23.80
C HIS A 28 -0.19 -6.51 -24.33
N PRO A 29 -0.24 -5.47 -23.48
CA PRO A 29 -0.53 -4.10 -23.90
C PRO A 29 0.37 -3.53 -25.00
N ASP A 30 1.67 -3.87 -25.03
CA ASP A 30 2.64 -3.32 -26.02
C ASP A 30 2.46 -3.87 -27.44
N LYS A 31 1.83 -5.04 -27.59
CA LYS A 31 1.43 -5.56 -28.91
C LYS A 31 0.11 -4.97 -29.40
N ARG A 32 -0.50 -4.08 -28.61
CA ARG A 32 -1.77 -3.38 -28.90
C ARG A 32 -1.59 -1.86 -28.84
N THR A 33 -0.42 -1.36 -29.24
CA THR A 33 -0.09 0.08 -29.29
C THR A 33 -0.93 0.88 -30.28
N ASN A 34 -1.43 0.25 -31.36
CA ASN A 34 -2.33 0.87 -32.35
C ASN A 34 -3.83 0.79 -32.00
N LYS A 35 -4.16 0.44 -30.75
CA LYS A 35 -5.54 0.19 -30.29
C LYS A 35 -5.99 1.23 -29.27
N SER A 36 -7.31 1.33 -29.05
CA SER A 36 -7.90 2.34 -28.15
C SER A 36 -7.45 2.14 -26.70
N GLU A 37 -7.52 3.21 -25.91
CA GLU A 37 -7.11 3.23 -24.51
C GLU A 37 -7.86 2.21 -23.63
N GLU A 38 -9.09 1.86 -24.02
CA GLU A 38 -9.89 0.82 -23.39
C GLU A 38 -9.35 -0.59 -23.69
N GLU A 39 -8.92 -0.86 -24.92
CA GLU A 39 -8.32 -2.15 -25.29
C GLU A 39 -6.95 -2.37 -24.63
N LYS A 40 -6.19 -1.29 -24.40
CA LYS A 40 -4.92 -1.34 -23.64
C LYS A 40 -5.17 -1.64 -22.17
N LYS A 41 -6.21 -1.05 -21.58
CA LYS A 41 -6.61 -1.32 -20.20
C LYS A 41 -7.04 -2.78 -20.02
N ILE A 42 -7.84 -3.32 -20.93
CA ILE A 42 -8.26 -4.72 -20.92
C ILE A 42 -7.06 -5.67 -21.09
N ALA A 43 -6.11 -5.34 -21.97
CA ALA A 43 -4.88 -6.11 -22.13
C ALA A 43 -4.02 -6.11 -20.84
N THR A 44 -3.92 -4.95 -20.19
CA THR A 44 -3.19 -4.78 -18.92
C THR A 44 -3.83 -5.64 -17.82
N GLU A 45 -5.14 -5.56 -17.63
CA GLU A 45 -5.87 -6.37 -16.65
C GLU A 45 -5.71 -7.87 -16.94
N LYS A 46 -5.84 -8.29 -18.21
CA LYS A 46 -5.65 -9.69 -18.62
C LYS A 46 -4.23 -10.20 -18.38
N SER A 47 -3.21 -9.38 -18.62
CA SER A 47 -1.81 -9.75 -18.39
C SER A 47 -1.51 -9.97 -16.90
N GLN A 48 -2.06 -9.12 -16.03
CA GLN A 48 -1.94 -9.23 -14.57
C GLN A 48 -2.63 -10.50 -14.06
N GLU A 49 -3.82 -10.81 -14.58
CA GLU A 49 -4.53 -12.05 -14.27
C GLU A 49 -3.73 -13.29 -14.68
N ILE A 50 -3.12 -13.29 -15.88
CA ILE A 50 -2.31 -14.40 -16.40
C ILE A 50 -1.06 -14.64 -15.54
N ILE A 51 -0.39 -13.58 -15.09
CA ILE A 51 0.79 -13.67 -14.21
C ILE A 51 0.40 -14.24 -12.85
N ALA A 52 -0.65 -13.69 -12.22
CA ALA A 52 -1.15 -14.18 -10.95
C ALA A 52 -1.58 -15.66 -11.04
N ALA A 53 -2.23 -16.05 -12.14
CA ALA A 53 -2.62 -17.42 -12.38
C ALA A 53 -1.42 -18.37 -12.49
N TYR A 54 -0.36 -17.98 -13.19
CA TYR A 54 0.84 -18.81 -13.32
C TYR A 54 1.60 -18.98 -11.99
N GLN A 55 1.65 -17.92 -11.18
CA GLN A 55 2.22 -17.97 -9.82
C GLN A 55 1.46 -18.96 -8.94
N ILE A 56 0.13 -18.88 -8.93
CA ILE A 56 -0.73 -19.80 -8.14
C ILE A 56 -0.53 -21.26 -8.57
N LEU A 57 -0.35 -21.51 -9.88
CA LEU A 57 -0.27 -22.88 -10.41
C LEU A 57 1.11 -23.53 -10.28
N THR A 58 2.17 -22.73 -10.30
CA THR A 58 3.54 -23.25 -10.23
C THR A 58 4.15 -23.15 -8.84
N GLY A 59 3.53 -22.41 -7.93
CA GLY A 59 4.05 -22.14 -6.59
C GLY A 59 5.34 -21.33 -6.59
N LYS A 60 5.80 -20.86 -7.76
CA LYS A 60 7.04 -20.13 -7.90
C LYS A 60 6.88 -18.70 -7.41
N SER A 61 7.83 -18.29 -6.58
CA SER A 61 8.02 -16.91 -6.19
C SER A 61 8.44 -16.06 -7.39
N LYS A 62 8.18 -14.75 -7.31
CA LYS A 62 8.64 -13.76 -8.28
C LYS A 62 10.16 -13.87 -8.54
N LYS A 63 10.95 -14.15 -7.51
CA LYS A 63 12.40 -14.37 -7.58
C LYS A 63 12.78 -15.54 -8.49
N GLU A 64 12.08 -16.66 -8.38
CA GLU A 64 12.36 -17.86 -9.20
C GLU A 64 11.94 -17.67 -10.67
N ILE A 65 10.89 -16.87 -10.90
CA ILE A 65 10.46 -16.49 -12.25
C ILE A 65 11.52 -15.61 -12.91
N ASP A 66 12.03 -14.61 -12.19
CA ASP A 66 13.12 -13.73 -12.63
C ASP A 66 14.40 -14.53 -12.96
N GLU A 67 14.79 -15.46 -12.09
CA GLU A 67 15.98 -16.31 -12.31
C GLU A 67 15.84 -17.25 -13.53
N GLU A 68 14.63 -17.74 -13.82
CA GLU A 68 14.38 -18.52 -15.04
C GLU A 68 14.45 -17.67 -16.31
N LEU A 69 13.95 -16.43 -16.26
CA LEU A 69 14.07 -15.47 -17.36
C LEU A 69 15.53 -15.10 -17.64
N ASP A 70 16.32 -14.85 -16.59
CA ASP A 70 17.76 -14.54 -16.67
C ASP A 70 18.57 -15.69 -17.31
N LYS A 71 18.23 -16.95 -17.01
CA LYS A 71 18.88 -18.12 -17.64
C LYS A 71 18.58 -18.24 -19.14
N ILE A 72 17.38 -17.82 -19.57
CA ILE A 72 16.96 -17.87 -20.97
C ILE A 72 17.70 -16.78 -21.77
N LEU A 73 17.76 -15.58 -21.20
CA LEU A 73 18.55 -14.43 -21.66
C LEU A 73 19.99 -14.76 -22.01
N ASN A 74 20.67 -15.45 -21.09
CA ASN A 74 22.09 -15.76 -21.22
C ASN A 74 22.42 -16.73 -22.37
N ARG A 75 21.41 -17.35 -22.99
CA ARG A 75 21.57 -18.24 -24.16
C ARG A 75 21.27 -17.56 -25.50
N MET A 76 20.84 -16.29 -25.51
CA MET A 76 20.47 -15.55 -26.72
C MET A 76 21.70 -14.93 -27.42
N SER A 77 21.66 -14.79 -28.75
CA SER A 77 22.74 -14.13 -29.53
C SER A 77 22.84 -12.63 -29.23
N LYS A 78 23.99 -11.97 -29.49
CA LYS A 78 24.20 -10.54 -29.19
C LYS A 78 23.14 -9.62 -29.84
N ILE A 79 22.70 -9.94 -31.07
CA ILE A 79 21.59 -9.25 -31.77
C ILE A 79 20.26 -9.46 -31.05
N ALA A 80 20.00 -10.68 -30.57
CA ALA A 80 18.79 -10.99 -29.82
C ALA A 80 18.80 -10.37 -28.42
N LYS A 81 19.97 -10.17 -27.79
CA LYS A 81 20.15 -9.42 -26.55
C LYS A 81 19.93 -7.91 -26.74
N SER A 82 20.38 -7.34 -27.86
CA SER A 82 20.07 -5.94 -28.23
C SER A 82 18.55 -5.71 -28.36
N LEU A 83 17.85 -6.63 -29.03
CA LEU A 83 16.39 -6.59 -29.13
C LEU A 83 15.69 -6.78 -27.77
N PHE A 84 16.36 -7.42 -26.83
CA PHE A 84 15.83 -7.75 -25.52
C PHE A 84 16.04 -6.62 -24.51
N TYR A 85 17.26 -6.10 -24.41
CA TYR A 85 17.61 -5.04 -23.48
C TYR A 85 17.24 -3.66 -24.00
N GLY A 86 17.21 -3.41 -25.32
CA GLY A 86 16.92 -2.08 -25.82
C GLY A 86 17.42 -1.82 -27.22
N VAL A 87 16.50 -1.59 -28.18
CA VAL A 87 16.88 -1.05 -29.50
C VAL A 87 17.46 0.37 -29.35
N HIS A 88 17.13 1.07 -28.25
CA HIS A 88 17.64 2.40 -27.94
C HIS A 88 18.97 2.40 -27.17
N LEU A 89 19.46 1.25 -26.70
CA LEU A 89 20.71 1.15 -25.94
C LEU A 89 21.91 1.06 -26.88
N SER A 90 22.99 1.71 -26.49
CA SER A 90 24.30 1.57 -27.13
C SER A 90 24.89 0.18 -26.89
N GLU A 91 25.85 -0.22 -27.74
CA GLU A 91 26.55 -1.51 -27.58
C GLU A 91 27.21 -1.64 -26.21
N LYS A 92 27.76 -0.54 -25.67
CA LYS A 92 28.39 -0.52 -24.34
C LYS A 92 27.41 -0.70 -23.20
N GLU A 93 26.21 -0.13 -23.30
CA GLU A 93 25.15 -0.32 -22.29
C GLU A 93 24.63 -1.75 -22.32
N ILE A 94 24.51 -2.35 -23.50
CA ILE A 94 24.14 -3.77 -23.64
C ILE A 94 25.20 -4.66 -22.98
N ASP A 95 26.48 -4.43 -23.27
CA ASP A 95 27.58 -5.19 -22.66
C ASP A 95 27.62 -4.97 -21.13
N LEU A 96 27.30 -3.77 -20.65
CA LEU A 96 27.17 -3.47 -19.21
C LEU A 96 26.01 -4.24 -18.57
N PHE A 97 24.82 -4.26 -19.18
CA PHE A 97 23.69 -5.03 -18.66
C PHE A 97 23.97 -6.54 -18.63
N GLU A 98 24.76 -7.04 -19.58
CA GLU A 98 25.23 -8.43 -19.56
C GLU A 98 26.17 -8.69 -18.39
N ALA A 99 27.18 -7.84 -18.17
CA ALA A 99 28.09 -7.96 -17.03
C ALA A 99 27.35 -7.89 -15.68
N LEU A 100 26.39 -6.97 -15.57
CA LEU A 100 25.50 -6.82 -14.41
C LEU A 100 24.64 -8.08 -14.17
N SER A 101 24.06 -8.65 -15.22
CA SER A 101 23.23 -9.87 -15.13
C SER A 101 24.07 -11.09 -14.72
N ASN A 102 25.32 -11.16 -15.18
CA ASN A 102 26.26 -12.22 -14.84
C ASN A 102 26.98 -12.00 -13.50
N LYS A 103 26.76 -10.85 -12.85
CA LYS A 103 27.43 -10.44 -11.60
C LYS A 103 28.95 -10.37 -11.75
N ASP A 104 29.44 -10.02 -12.93
CA ASP A 104 30.86 -9.78 -13.20
C ASP A 104 31.24 -8.36 -12.75
N LEU A 105 31.76 -8.24 -11.53
CA LEU A 105 32.08 -6.95 -10.92
C LEU A 105 33.19 -6.21 -11.67
N ASP A 106 34.22 -6.92 -12.12
CA ASP A 106 35.39 -6.30 -12.74
C ASP A 106 35.03 -5.73 -14.11
N GLN A 107 34.30 -6.49 -14.93
CA GLN A 107 33.77 -5.98 -16.19
C GLN A 107 32.78 -4.83 -15.97
N THR A 108 31.92 -4.94 -14.97
CA THR A 108 30.96 -3.87 -14.65
C THR A 108 31.67 -2.56 -14.33
N LYS A 109 32.74 -2.58 -13.51
CA LYS A 109 33.54 -1.38 -13.19
C LYS A 109 34.13 -0.72 -14.43
N ILE A 110 34.72 -1.52 -15.33
CA ILE A 110 35.33 -1.03 -16.57
C ILE A 110 34.28 -0.42 -17.49
N LEU A 111 33.14 -1.09 -17.67
CA LEU A 111 32.08 -0.67 -18.58
C LEU A 111 31.33 0.56 -18.07
N LEU A 112 31.15 0.69 -16.75
CA LEU A 112 30.55 1.86 -16.11
C LEU A 112 31.31 3.17 -16.38
N GLU A 113 32.64 3.11 -16.55
CA GLU A 113 33.42 4.29 -16.92
C GLU A 113 33.19 4.73 -18.37
N GLN A 114 32.60 3.86 -19.19
CA GLN A 114 32.49 4.06 -20.63
C GLN A 114 31.05 4.32 -21.12
N VAL A 115 30.05 4.18 -20.25
CA VAL A 115 28.65 4.46 -20.60
C VAL A 115 28.37 5.96 -20.64
N GLN A 116 27.49 6.36 -21.56
CA GLN A 116 27.07 7.75 -21.71
C GLN A 116 25.89 8.09 -20.80
N ASP A 117 24.95 7.15 -20.63
CA ASP A 117 23.80 7.31 -19.74
C ASP A 117 23.83 6.29 -18.58
N ILE A 118 24.10 6.78 -17.37
CA ILE A 118 24.08 5.97 -16.15
C ILE A 118 22.66 5.56 -15.73
N ASN A 119 21.64 6.25 -16.25
CA ASN A 119 20.23 5.96 -16.00
C ASN A 119 19.61 5.07 -17.06
N ALA A 120 20.43 4.51 -17.97
CA ALA A 120 19.99 3.56 -18.95
C ALA A 120 19.16 2.46 -18.30
N GLN A 121 18.08 2.10 -18.99
CA GLN A 121 17.12 1.10 -18.57
C GLN A 121 16.98 0.07 -19.66
N THR A 122 16.82 -1.18 -19.24
CA THR A 122 16.37 -2.21 -20.17
C THR A 122 14.97 -1.87 -20.68
N ILE A 123 14.58 -2.38 -21.86
CA ILE A 123 13.25 -2.13 -22.41
C ILE A 123 12.26 -2.50 -21.32
N ASN A 124 11.42 -1.53 -21.00
CA ASN A 124 10.22 -1.82 -20.28
C ASN A 124 9.27 -2.53 -21.24
N ALA A 125 9.29 -3.86 -21.18
CA ALA A 125 8.52 -4.73 -22.05
C ALA A 125 7.84 -5.80 -21.18
N ASP A 126 6.88 -6.49 -21.77
CA ASP A 126 6.04 -7.52 -21.16
C ASP A 126 6.69 -8.48 -20.16
N ARG A 127 7.94 -8.82 -20.43
CA ARG A 127 8.70 -9.86 -19.73
C ARG A 127 9.92 -9.29 -19.02
N PHE A 128 10.22 -8.00 -19.21
CA PHE A 128 11.41 -7.33 -18.71
C PHE A 128 10.97 -6.09 -17.96
N PRO A 129 11.12 -6.07 -16.63
CA PRO A 129 10.45 -5.07 -15.83
C PRO A 129 11.14 -3.70 -15.89
N GLY A 130 11.86 -3.38 -16.97
CA GLY A 130 12.55 -2.11 -17.16
C GLY A 130 13.57 -1.83 -16.06
N LYS A 131 14.53 -2.75 -15.86
CA LYS A 131 15.54 -2.59 -14.80
C LYS A 131 16.60 -1.61 -15.26
N SER A 132 16.85 -0.58 -14.46
CA SER A 132 17.98 0.32 -14.66
C SER A 132 19.30 -0.31 -14.22
N ILE A 133 20.41 0.30 -14.61
CA ILE A 133 21.75 -0.04 -14.09
C ILE A 133 21.73 -0.07 -12.55
N LEU A 134 21.07 0.91 -11.92
CA LEU A 134 20.97 0.99 -10.46
C LEU A 134 20.20 -0.18 -9.85
N HIS A 135 19.13 -0.67 -10.47
CA HIS A 135 18.41 -1.86 -10.00
C HIS A 135 19.33 -3.08 -9.92
N TYR A 136 20.14 -3.31 -10.97
CA TYR A 136 21.07 -4.43 -10.99
C TYR A 136 22.18 -4.29 -9.94
N ILE A 137 22.77 -3.10 -9.80
CA ILE A 137 23.80 -2.84 -8.79
C ILE A 137 23.25 -3.09 -7.39
N VAL A 138 22.06 -2.57 -7.07
CA VAL A 138 21.38 -2.80 -5.79
C VAL A 138 21.09 -4.29 -5.58
N LYS A 139 20.49 -4.97 -6.58
CA LYS A 139 20.20 -6.41 -6.53
C LYS A 139 21.45 -7.24 -6.25
N ASN A 140 22.56 -6.92 -6.92
CA ASN A 140 23.81 -7.64 -6.76
C ASN A 140 24.47 -7.36 -5.40
N SER A 141 24.32 -6.14 -4.88
CA SER A 141 24.78 -5.76 -3.56
C SER A 141 24.06 -6.56 -2.47
N CYS A 142 22.73 -6.66 -2.52
CA CYS A 142 21.94 -7.35 -1.50
C CYS A 142 22.17 -8.87 -1.45
N ASN A 143 22.61 -9.50 -2.56
CA ASN A 143 22.80 -10.94 -2.62
C ASN A 143 24.22 -11.39 -2.22
N ASN A 144 25.19 -10.47 -2.11
CA ASN A 144 26.57 -10.82 -1.78
C ASN A 144 27.35 -9.63 -1.17
N PRO A 145 27.17 -9.36 0.14
CA PRO A 145 27.74 -8.17 0.79
C PRO A 145 29.28 -8.15 0.83
N LYS A 146 29.97 -9.28 0.60
CA LYS A 146 31.44 -9.38 0.63
C LYS A 146 32.13 -9.25 -0.73
N SER A 147 31.37 -9.01 -1.79
CA SER A 147 31.88 -9.16 -3.16
C SER A 147 32.32 -7.87 -3.84
N GLY A 148 32.26 -6.71 -3.18
CA GLY A 148 32.70 -5.44 -3.76
C GLY A 148 31.58 -4.61 -4.40
N TRP A 149 30.34 -5.12 -4.41
CA TRP A 149 29.18 -4.44 -5.01
C TRP A 149 28.69 -3.26 -4.17
N ILE A 150 28.81 -3.33 -2.84
CA ILE A 150 28.44 -2.22 -1.95
C ILE A 150 29.38 -1.03 -2.19
N GLU A 151 30.68 -1.31 -2.27
CA GLU A 151 31.70 -0.31 -2.57
C GLU A 151 31.51 0.28 -3.97
N LEU A 152 31.08 -0.54 -4.94
CA LEU A 152 30.70 -0.04 -6.26
C LEU A 152 29.46 0.87 -6.18
N LEU A 153 28.42 0.47 -5.45
CA LEU A 153 27.20 1.26 -5.27
C LEU A 153 27.53 2.63 -4.66
N GLU A 154 28.26 2.65 -3.55
CA GLU A 154 28.68 3.89 -2.89
C GLU A 154 29.59 4.73 -3.80
N GLY A 155 30.50 4.09 -4.55
CA GLY A 155 31.35 4.75 -5.54
C GLY A 155 30.55 5.41 -6.67
N VAL A 156 29.53 4.73 -7.18
CA VAL A 156 28.65 5.26 -8.23
C VAL A 156 27.79 6.40 -7.69
N LEU A 157 27.18 6.24 -6.50
CA LEU A 157 26.35 7.27 -5.88
C LEU A 157 27.15 8.52 -5.49
N SER A 158 28.38 8.35 -4.99
CA SER A 158 29.25 9.47 -4.64
C SER A 158 29.82 10.21 -5.85
N LYS A 159 30.20 9.48 -6.91
CA LYS A 159 30.82 10.06 -8.12
C LYS A 159 29.83 10.86 -8.96
N TYR A 160 28.66 10.31 -9.23
CA TYR A 160 27.66 10.96 -10.08
C TYR A 160 26.69 11.83 -9.27
N GLY A 161 26.51 11.53 -7.98
CA GLY A 161 25.63 12.30 -7.11
C GLY A 161 24.13 12.09 -7.42
N VAL A 162 23.31 12.55 -6.47
CA VAL A 162 21.84 12.36 -6.45
C VAL A 162 21.11 13.10 -7.57
N ASN A 163 21.75 14.09 -8.20
CA ASN A 163 21.16 14.90 -9.26
C ASN A 163 21.32 14.26 -10.65
N LEU A 164 22.28 13.35 -10.81
CA LEU A 164 22.53 12.67 -12.09
C LEU A 164 21.98 11.26 -12.09
N ILE A 165 21.94 10.57 -10.95
CA ILE A 165 21.35 9.22 -10.87
C ILE A 165 19.88 9.32 -10.45
N ASN A 166 18.99 8.73 -11.24
CA ASN A 166 17.59 8.58 -10.86
C ASN A 166 17.43 7.44 -9.84
N LEU A 167 17.42 7.80 -8.56
CA LEU A 167 17.22 6.86 -7.44
C LEU A 167 15.81 6.29 -7.37
N ASN A 168 14.83 7.01 -7.93
CA ASN A 168 13.40 6.69 -7.84
C ASN A 168 12.88 6.08 -9.15
N VAL A 169 13.80 5.60 -10.00
CA VAL A 169 13.48 4.89 -11.24
C VAL A 169 12.62 3.68 -10.93
N ILE A 170 11.49 3.53 -11.64
CA ILE A 170 10.51 2.49 -11.33
C ILE A 170 10.68 1.32 -12.28
N SER A 171 10.92 0.13 -11.72
CA SER A 171 10.73 -1.14 -12.42
C SER A 171 9.27 -1.60 -12.31
N MET A 172 8.66 -2.09 -13.40
CA MET A 172 7.25 -2.54 -13.40
C MET A 172 6.94 -3.63 -12.38
N LEU A 173 7.94 -4.46 -12.03
CA LEU A 173 7.78 -5.53 -11.05
C LEU A 173 8.43 -5.17 -9.72
N GLU A 174 9.62 -4.60 -9.71
CA GLU A 174 10.40 -4.38 -8.48
C GLU A 174 10.11 -3.02 -7.81
N GLY A 175 9.44 -2.09 -8.50
CA GLY A 175 9.29 -0.72 -8.02
C GLY A 175 10.62 0.03 -8.06
N PRO A 176 10.81 1.07 -7.24
CA PRO A 176 12.11 1.72 -7.05
C PRO A 176 13.19 0.78 -6.49
N PRO A 177 14.49 1.03 -6.76
CA PRO A 177 15.60 0.27 -6.17
C PRO A 177 15.53 0.14 -4.64
N LEU A 178 15.01 1.16 -3.95
CA LEU A 178 14.77 1.10 -2.49
C LEU A 178 13.80 -0.02 -2.10
N ASN A 179 12.74 -0.24 -2.89
CA ASN A 179 11.77 -1.32 -2.63
C ASN A 179 12.44 -2.68 -2.67
N LEU A 180 13.37 -2.90 -3.62
CA LEU A 180 14.10 -4.14 -3.73
C LEU A 180 14.96 -4.40 -2.49
N ALA A 181 15.67 -3.38 -1.99
CA ALA A 181 16.47 -3.49 -0.78
C ALA A 181 15.59 -3.83 0.45
N CYS A 182 14.42 -3.18 0.58
CA CYS A 182 13.44 -3.47 1.61
C CYS A 182 12.81 -4.88 1.49
N GLU A 183 12.52 -5.33 0.27
CA GLU A 183 12.00 -6.67 -0.02
C GLU A 183 13.02 -7.75 0.37
N LEU A 184 14.31 -7.48 0.16
CA LEU A 184 15.39 -8.41 0.54
C LEU A 184 15.81 -8.29 2.02
N GLY A 185 15.43 -7.21 2.70
CA GLY A 185 15.75 -6.98 4.10
C GLY A 185 17.19 -6.53 4.37
N ASP A 186 17.87 -5.97 3.36
CA ASP A 186 19.26 -5.53 3.48
C ASP A 186 19.33 -4.11 4.05
N LEU A 187 19.58 -4.00 5.37
CA LEU A 187 19.61 -2.72 6.09
C LEU A 187 20.74 -1.80 5.63
N ASP A 188 21.88 -2.35 5.23
CA ASP A 188 23.03 -1.54 4.82
C ASP A 188 22.69 -0.82 3.52
N ILE A 189 22.11 -1.54 2.55
CA ILE A 189 21.69 -0.97 1.28
C ILE A 189 20.50 -0.01 1.44
N VAL A 190 19.54 -0.32 2.31
CA VAL A 190 18.44 0.61 2.64
C VAL A 190 19.01 1.92 3.19
N ASN A 191 19.91 1.86 4.17
CA ASN A 191 20.53 3.05 4.75
C ASN A 191 21.36 3.84 3.73
N ILE A 192 22.09 3.17 2.84
CA ILE A 192 22.83 3.84 1.76
C ILE A 192 21.85 4.59 0.84
N LEU A 193 20.81 3.93 0.33
CA LEU A 193 19.86 4.57 -0.59
C LEU A 193 19.13 5.75 0.05
N LEU A 194 18.71 5.63 1.32
CA LEU A 194 18.07 6.72 2.07
C LEU A 194 19.02 7.89 2.33
N LYS A 195 20.29 7.61 2.68
CA LYS A 195 21.32 8.65 2.86
C LYS A 195 21.54 9.48 1.59
N TYR A 196 21.41 8.86 0.42
CA TYR A 196 21.48 9.53 -0.88
C TYR A 196 20.11 10.07 -1.35
N GLY A 197 19.07 10.04 -0.53
CA GLY A 197 17.80 10.73 -0.83
C GLY A 197 16.81 9.94 -1.69
N ALA A 198 16.85 8.61 -1.65
CA ALA A 198 15.77 7.79 -2.20
C ALA A 198 14.43 8.14 -1.54
N GLU A 199 13.37 8.26 -2.34
CA GLU A 199 12.05 8.66 -1.86
C GLU A 199 11.33 7.55 -1.10
N LEU A 200 10.62 7.95 -0.04
CA LEU A 200 9.79 7.05 0.77
C LEU A 200 8.34 7.08 0.28
N ASP A 201 7.81 5.92 -0.10
CA ASP A 201 6.38 5.73 -0.40
C ASP A 201 5.71 4.98 0.76
N ALA A 202 4.53 5.44 1.18
CA ALA A 202 3.69 4.80 2.20
C ALA A 202 3.37 3.33 1.87
N ARG A 203 3.32 2.97 0.58
CA ARG A 203 3.12 1.58 0.14
C ARG A 203 4.29 0.67 0.50
N ILE A 204 5.53 1.18 0.50
CA ILE A 204 6.72 0.40 0.87
C ILE A 204 6.60 0.00 2.34
N LEU A 205 6.26 0.96 3.20
CA LEU A 205 6.06 0.72 4.63
C LEU A 205 4.99 -0.37 4.86
N TYR A 206 3.87 -0.31 4.14
CA TYR A 206 2.84 -1.35 4.22
C TYR A 206 3.37 -2.75 3.91
N PHE A 207 4.11 -2.94 2.81
CA PHE A 207 4.66 -4.26 2.46
C PHE A 207 5.68 -4.76 3.48
N VAL A 208 6.55 -3.88 3.99
CA VAL A 208 7.55 -4.23 5.01
C VAL A 208 6.89 -4.66 6.32
N LEU A 209 5.81 -3.97 6.74
CA LEU A 209 5.03 -4.34 7.92
C LEU A 209 4.30 -5.69 7.74
N MET A 210 3.74 -5.93 6.56
CA MET A 210 3.08 -7.20 6.23
C MET A 210 4.04 -8.40 6.29
N ASP A 211 5.30 -8.19 5.88
CA ASP A 211 6.36 -9.19 5.97
C ASP A 211 6.97 -9.31 7.38
N ASN A 212 6.55 -8.47 8.35
CA ASN A 212 7.08 -8.40 9.72
C ASN A 212 8.59 -8.10 9.79
N LYS A 213 9.11 -7.30 8.86
CA LYS A 213 10.52 -6.89 8.81
C LYS A 213 10.77 -5.66 9.70
N ASN A 214 10.77 -5.90 11.01
CA ASN A 214 10.76 -4.84 12.03
C ASN A 214 11.94 -3.88 11.91
N ASP A 215 13.15 -4.39 11.65
CA ASP A 215 14.35 -3.55 11.53
C ASP A 215 14.27 -2.62 10.32
N VAL A 216 13.80 -3.12 9.17
CA VAL A 216 13.61 -2.32 7.96
C VAL A 216 12.52 -1.28 8.18
N ALA A 217 11.38 -1.67 8.76
CA ALA A 217 10.28 -0.75 9.03
C ALA A 217 10.70 0.38 9.97
N LYS A 218 11.48 0.05 11.02
CA LYS A 218 12.05 1.02 11.93
C LYS A 218 12.95 2.02 11.21
N VAL A 219 13.89 1.54 10.38
CA VAL A 219 14.76 2.41 9.59
C VAL A 219 13.95 3.35 8.69
N LEU A 220 12.92 2.85 8.00
CA LEU A 220 12.06 3.69 7.15
C LEU A 220 11.33 4.79 7.95
N LEU A 221 10.77 4.44 9.12
CA LEU A 221 10.08 5.38 9.99
C LEU A 221 11.04 6.44 10.57
N GLU A 222 12.25 6.05 10.99
CA GLU A 222 13.30 6.96 11.47
C GLU A 222 13.75 7.95 10.38
N HIS A 223 13.74 7.52 9.11
CA HIS A 223 14.04 8.37 7.96
C HIS A 223 12.82 9.17 7.44
N GLY A 224 11.71 9.20 8.19
CA GLY A 224 10.57 10.07 7.94
C GLY A 224 9.44 9.45 7.14
N ALA A 225 9.38 8.12 6.99
CA ALA A 225 8.20 7.47 6.44
C ALA A 225 6.99 7.76 7.33
N LYS A 226 5.89 8.20 6.72
CA LYS A 226 4.66 8.53 7.43
C LYS A 226 3.58 7.50 7.15
N ILE A 227 2.89 7.07 8.20
CA ILE A 227 1.75 6.15 8.10
C ILE A 227 0.57 6.83 7.38
N ASP A 228 0.41 8.15 7.55
CA ASP A 228 -0.68 8.97 6.99
C ASP A 228 -0.33 9.72 5.70
N ALA A 229 0.79 9.37 5.04
CA ALA A 229 1.18 10.03 3.79
C ALA A 229 0.16 9.83 2.65
N ASP A 230 -0.53 8.67 2.63
CA ASP A 230 -1.63 8.40 1.70
C ASP A 230 -2.80 7.74 2.44
N PRO A 231 -4.05 8.22 2.29
CA PRO A 231 -5.20 7.67 3.00
C PRO A 231 -5.50 6.20 2.68
N LYS A 232 -5.16 5.71 1.48
CA LYS A 232 -5.37 4.29 1.13
C LYS A 232 -4.31 3.42 1.81
N ALA A 233 -3.05 3.86 1.81
CA ALA A 233 -1.97 3.19 2.52
C ALA A 233 -2.21 3.17 4.04
N GLU A 234 -2.61 4.30 4.65
CA GLU A 234 -2.96 4.37 6.07
C GLU A 234 -4.04 3.34 6.41
N LYS A 235 -5.11 3.31 5.61
CA LYS A 235 -6.19 2.33 5.77
C LYS A 235 -5.66 0.90 5.66
N LEU A 236 -4.85 0.58 4.66
CA LEU A 236 -4.27 -0.75 4.49
C LEU A 236 -3.41 -1.18 5.69
N ILE A 237 -2.61 -0.26 6.23
CA ILE A 237 -1.75 -0.52 7.39
C ILE A 237 -2.60 -0.77 8.64
N ILE A 238 -3.61 0.08 8.89
CA ILE A 238 -4.48 -0.04 10.06
C ILE A 238 -5.34 -1.31 9.98
N ASP A 239 -5.97 -1.56 8.83
CA ASP A 239 -6.93 -2.66 8.67
C ASP A 239 -6.23 -4.04 8.67
N SER A 240 -4.91 -4.08 8.44
CA SER A 240 -4.12 -5.32 8.40
C SER A 240 -3.43 -5.67 9.72
N ILE A 241 -3.77 -4.98 10.82
CA ILE A 241 -3.12 -5.19 12.13
C ILE A 241 -3.04 -6.65 12.58
N THR A 242 -4.09 -7.45 12.34
CA THR A 242 -4.16 -8.86 12.77
C THR A 242 -3.20 -9.78 12.02
N LYS A 243 -2.53 -9.27 10.99
CA LYS A 243 -1.47 -9.96 10.26
C LYS A 243 -0.07 -9.64 10.80
N TYR A 244 0.05 -8.59 11.62
CA TYR A 244 1.32 -8.15 12.19
C TYR A 244 1.65 -8.95 13.44
N SER A 245 2.94 -9.23 13.63
CA SER A 245 3.44 -9.82 14.87
C SER A 245 3.32 -8.80 16.01
N ARG A 246 3.29 -9.31 17.26
CA ARG A 246 3.36 -8.47 18.48
C ARG A 246 4.49 -7.45 18.38
N SER A 247 5.69 -7.92 18.01
CA SER A 247 6.90 -7.09 17.89
C SER A 247 6.78 -6.00 16.82
N THR A 248 6.10 -6.29 15.70
CA THR A 248 5.86 -5.32 14.63
C THR A 248 4.97 -4.18 15.12
N VAL A 249 3.90 -4.52 15.85
CA VAL A 249 2.98 -3.53 16.41
C VAL A 249 3.71 -2.70 17.47
N GLU A 250 4.43 -3.34 18.41
CA GLU A 250 5.24 -2.65 19.43
C GLU A 250 6.21 -1.64 18.82
N MET A 251 6.91 -2.01 17.74
CA MET A 251 7.83 -1.13 17.02
C MET A 251 7.12 0.05 16.35
N LEU A 252 5.88 -0.15 15.87
CA LEU A 252 5.08 0.87 15.18
C LEU A 252 4.48 1.91 16.15
N LEU A 253 4.10 1.51 17.37
CA LEU A 253 3.38 2.33 18.35
C LEU A 253 3.99 3.74 18.60
N PRO A 254 5.32 3.92 18.71
CA PRO A 254 5.93 5.24 18.92
C PRO A 254 5.71 6.22 17.76
N TYR A 255 5.50 5.70 16.55
CA TYR A 255 5.31 6.49 15.33
C TYR A 255 3.84 6.79 15.02
N MET A 256 2.92 6.29 15.84
CA MET A 256 1.48 6.41 15.63
C MET A 256 0.86 7.52 16.47
N SER A 257 -0.06 8.26 15.87
CA SER A 257 -0.98 9.11 16.62
C SER A 257 -1.98 8.29 17.43
N ASN A 258 -2.50 8.84 18.54
CA ASN A 258 -3.54 8.17 19.33
C ASN A 258 -4.77 7.82 18.49
N ARG A 259 -5.13 8.69 17.52
CA ARG A 259 -6.22 8.41 16.57
C ARG A 259 -5.98 7.12 15.77
N GLN A 260 -4.76 6.91 15.29
CA GLN A 260 -4.40 5.72 14.52
C GLN A 260 -4.40 4.47 15.41
N LYS A 261 -3.88 4.58 16.65
CA LYS A 261 -3.93 3.48 17.63
C LYS A 261 -5.37 3.07 17.94
N SER A 262 -6.26 4.02 18.18
CA SER A 262 -7.69 3.74 18.41
C SER A 262 -8.38 3.12 17.19
N ARG A 263 -8.02 3.55 15.97
CA ARG A 263 -8.54 2.93 14.73
C ARG A 263 -8.05 1.50 14.56
N MET A 264 -6.78 1.23 14.86
CA MET A 264 -6.23 -0.13 14.87
C MET A 264 -6.95 -1.02 15.87
N LEU A 265 -7.20 -0.51 17.09
CA LEU A 265 -7.94 -1.23 18.13
C LEU A 265 -9.31 -1.69 17.62
N LYS A 266 -10.06 -0.77 16.98
CA LYS A 266 -11.33 -1.08 16.33
C LYS A 266 -11.22 -2.12 15.23
N SER A 267 -10.19 -2.04 14.40
CA SER A 267 -10.00 -3.00 13.32
C SER A 267 -9.87 -4.44 13.85
N ILE A 268 -9.33 -4.63 15.06
CA ILE A 268 -9.27 -5.94 15.71
C ILE A 268 -10.68 -6.40 16.13
N ASP A 269 -11.53 -5.50 16.62
CA ASP A 269 -12.92 -5.84 17.01
C ASP A 269 -13.77 -6.35 15.84
N TYR A 270 -13.51 -5.85 14.62
CA TYR A 270 -14.20 -6.27 13.41
C TYR A 270 -13.56 -7.47 12.69
N SER A 271 -12.44 -8.00 13.20
CA SER A 271 -11.70 -9.09 12.56
C SER A 271 -12.25 -10.48 12.94
N ASP A 272 -12.13 -11.43 12.02
CA ASP A 272 -12.55 -12.83 12.23
C ASP A 272 -11.82 -13.47 13.43
N HIS A 273 -12.56 -14.26 14.22
CA HIS A 273 -12.12 -14.85 15.49
C HIS A 273 -11.10 -16.01 15.35
N GLU A 274 -10.35 -16.12 14.26
CA GLU A 274 -9.40 -17.24 14.05
C GLU A 274 -8.16 -17.17 14.97
N LYS A 275 -7.77 -15.97 15.44
CA LYS A 275 -6.58 -15.76 16.28
C LYS A 275 -6.88 -15.00 17.56
N ILE A 276 -7.77 -15.56 18.38
CA ILE A 276 -8.29 -14.90 19.59
C ILE A 276 -7.15 -14.46 20.52
N ASP A 277 -6.22 -15.35 20.87
CA ASP A 277 -5.14 -15.04 21.83
C ASP A 277 -4.23 -13.91 21.32
N HIS A 278 -3.86 -13.96 20.04
CA HIS A 278 -3.05 -12.92 19.40
C HIS A 278 -3.80 -11.58 19.33
N ASN A 279 -5.09 -11.60 19.02
CA ASN A 279 -5.91 -10.39 18.99
C ASN A 279 -6.07 -9.77 20.38
N ILE A 280 -6.21 -10.57 21.43
CA ILE A 280 -6.23 -10.10 22.83
C ILE A 280 -4.90 -9.40 23.14
N GLU A 281 -3.79 -10.04 22.80
CA GLU A 281 -2.45 -9.52 23.03
C GLU A 281 -2.23 -8.15 22.34
N LEU A 282 -2.64 -8.03 21.07
CA LEU A 282 -2.54 -6.77 20.33
C LEU A 282 -3.48 -5.68 20.90
N LYS A 283 -4.67 -6.06 21.39
CA LYS A 283 -5.60 -5.13 22.05
C LYS A 283 -5.00 -4.57 23.33
N GLU A 284 -4.45 -5.43 24.18
CA GLU A 284 -3.79 -5.03 25.43
C GLU A 284 -2.66 -4.03 25.13
N LEU A 285 -1.80 -4.34 24.15
CA LEU A 285 -0.73 -3.45 23.71
C LEU A 285 -1.23 -2.08 23.26
N LEU A 286 -2.31 -2.03 22.46
CA LEU A 286 -2.85 -0.77 21.98
C LEU A 286 -3.46 0.06 23.11
N LEU A 287 -4.16 -0.58 24.05
CA LEU A 287 -4.74 0.07 25.22
C LEU A 287 -3.64 0.65 26.13
N GLU A 288 -2.59 -0.13 26.40
CA GLU A 288 -1.39 0.34 27.14
C GLU A 288 -0.72 1.54 26.44
N ALA A 289 -0.74 1.56 25.11
CA ALA A 289 -0.20 2.64 24.30
C ALA A 289 -1.11 3.88 24.18
N GLY A 290 -2.25 3.91 24.88
CA GLY A 290 -3.19 5.03 24.93
C GLY A 290 -4.23 5.05 23.82
N ALA A 291 -4.54 3.91 23.21
CA ALA A 291 -5.69 3.79 22.32
C ALA A 291 -7.00 4.02 23.11
N ASP A 292 -7.87 4.84 22.56
CA ASP A 292 -9.21 5.09 23.08
C ASP A 292 -10.18 3.99 22.59
N PRO A 293 -10.70 3.13 23.49
CA PRO A 293 -11.65 2.07 23.13
C PRO A 293 -13.01 2.61 22.68
N GLU A 294 -13.37 3.83 23.06
CA GLU A 294 -14.64 4.48 22.70
C GLU A 294 -14.53 5.35 21.43
N PHE A 295 -13.35 5.36 20.80
CA PHE A 295 -13.10 6.14 19.60
C PHE A 295 -14.19 5.88 18.55
N CYS A 296 -14.61 6.88 17.77
CA CYS A 296 -15.61 6.69 16.72
C CYS A 296 -15.29 7.60 15.54
N ASP A 297 -15.14 7.00 14.35
CA ASP A 297 -14.73 7.76 13.16
C ASP A 297 -15.87 8.69 12.68
N LYS A 298 -15.52 9.76 11.98
CA LYS A 298 -16.48 10.78 11.51
C LYS A 298 -17.59 10.18 10.65
N THR A 299 -17.28 9.12 9.91
CA THR A 299 -18.25 8.36 9.09
C THR A 299 -19.24 7.59 9.96
N GLU A 300 -18.79 6.92 11.02
CA GLU A 300 -19.68 6.22 11.98
C GLU A 300 -20.53 7.20 12.78
N ARG A 301 -19.97 8.32 13.26
CA ARG A 301 -20.74 9.39 13.91
C ARG A 301 -21.88 9.87 13.02
N ARG A 302 -21.63 9.99 11.71
CA ARG A 302 -22.65 10.38 10.73
C ARG A 302 -23.78 9.34 10.63
N TRP A 303 -23.48 8.04 10.67
CA TRP A 303 -24.52 6.99 10.67
C TRP A 303 -25.26 6.87 12.00
N ILE A 304 -24.56 6.98 13.14
CA ILE A 304 -25.16 7.00 14.48
C ILE A 304 -26.14 8.17 14.62
N ILE A 305 -25.93 9.28 13.92
CA ILE A 305 -26.84 10.42 13.92
C ILE A 305 -27.96 10.24 12.87
N ILE A 306 -27.61 9.83 11.63
CA ILE A 306 -28.56 9.78 10.51
C ILE A 306 -29.54 8.61 10.65
N VAL A 307 -29.10 7.42 11.08
CA VAL A 307 -29.96 6.23 11.13
C VAL A 307 -31.11 6.39 12.13
N PRO A 308 -30.87 6.84 13.38
CA PRO A 308 -31.97 7.14 14.30
C PRO A 308 -32.87 8.27 13.78
N ALA A 309 -32.31 9.34 13.21
CA ALA A 309 -33.11 10.45 12.68
C ALA A 309 -34.06 10.01 11.56
N LEU A 310 -33.62 9.11 10.66
CA LEU A 310 -34.46 8.53 9.62
C LEU A 310 -35.51 7.56 10.19
N LEU A 311 -35.15 6.76 11.19
CA LEU A 311 -36.05 5.81 11.85
C LEU A 311 -37.18 6.56 12.60
N PHE A 312 -36.82 7.59 13.39
CA PHE A 312 -37.78 8.42 14.12
C PHE A 312 -38.68 9.21 13.17
N GLY A 313 -38.15 9.72 12.05
CA GLY A 313 -38.94 10.35 11.00
C GLY A 313 -39.97 9.41 10.35
N ALA A 314 -39.58 8.17 10.04
CA ALA A 314 -40.47 7.16 9.47
C ALA A 314 -41.57 6.72 10.46
N ILE A 315 -41.23 6.54 11.74
CA ILE A 315 -42.20 6.23 12.81
C ILE A 315 -43.20 7.38 12.98
N GLY A 316 -42.73 8.64 13.00
CA GLY A 316 -43.59 9.82 13.07
C GLY A 316 -44.57 9.92 11.91
N ALA A 317 -44.12 9.65 10.68
CA ALA A 317 -44.98 9.63 9.50
C ALA A 317 -46.03 8.52 9.55
N ALA A 318 -45.66 7.31 9.97
CA ALA A 318 -46.58 6.19 10.11
C ALA A 318 -47.67 6.46 11.16
N LEU A 319 -47.30 7.02 12.32
CA LEU A 319 -48.25 7.40 13.38
C LEU A 319 -49.22 8.50 12.92
N ALA A 320 -48.75 9.46 12.12
CA ALA A 320 -49.60 10.48 11.52
C ALA A 320 -50.61 9.87 10.53
N THR A 321 -50.20 8.90 9.70
CA THR A 321 -51.11 8.21 8.76
C THR A 321 -52.12 7.30 9.46
N MET A 322 -51.81 6.81 10.66
CA MET A 322 -52.72 6.01 11.48
C MET A 322 -53.68 6.85 12.34
N GLY A 323 -53.63 8.18 12.25
CA GLY A 323 -54.57 9.08 12.93
C GLY A 323 -54.41 9.15 14.45
N ILE A 324 -53.25 8.76 14.98
CA ILE A 324 -52.97 8.76 16.42
C ILE A 324 -52.51 10.16 16.86
N ILE A 325 -53.50 11.05 17.04
CA ILE A 325 -53.49 12.33 17.78
C ILE A 325 -52.53 13.43 17.26
N PRO A 326 -53.04 14.63 16.89
CA PRO A 326 -52.22 15.76 16.39
C PRO A 326 -51.27 16.39 17.44
N GLU A 327 -51.38 16.04 18.72
CA GLU A 327 -50.51 16.54 19.80
C GLU A 327 -49.21 15.74 19.93
N ILE A 328 -49.20 14.45 19.57
CA ILE A 328 -47.99 13.61 19.59
C ILE A 328 -47.11 13.89 18.37
N THR A 329 -47.70 14.24 17.22
CA THR A 329 -46.96 14.69 16.04
C THR A 329 -46.23 16.01 16.30
N ALA A 330 -46.80 16.92 17.10
CA ALA A 330 -46.11 18.11 17.57
C ALA A 330 -44.91 17.76 18.46
N ILE A 331 -45.04 16.81 19.39
CA ILE A 331 -43.93 16.34 20.23
C ILE A 331 -42.85 15.63 19.39
N GLY A 332 -43.23 14.84 18.39
CA GLY A 332 -42.30 14.19 17.46
C GLY A 332 -41.53 15.19 16.61
N VAL A 333 -42.21 16.19 16.05
CA VAL A 333 -41.57 17.27 15.27
C VAL A 333 -40.70 18.15 16.16
N ILE A 334 -41.12 18.46 17.39
CA ILE A 334 -40.32 19.21 18.36
C ILE A 334 -39.11 18.39 18.81
N ALA A 335 -39.23 17.08 19.08
CA ALA A 335 -38.10 16.22 19.41
C ALA A 335 -37.10 16.11 18.25
N THR A 336 -37.59 16.05 17.00
CA THR A 336 -36.75 16.04 15.79
C THR A 336 -36.10 17.42 15.55
N ALA A 337 -36.79 18.52 15.88
CA ALA A 337 -36.27 19.88 15.82
C ALA A 337 -35.30 20.19 16.96
N VAL A 338 -35.49 19.62 18.16
CA VAL A 338 -34.60 19.74 19.31
C VAL A 338 -33.35 18.88 19.10
N LEU A 339 -33.46 17.67 18.55
CA LEU A 339 -32.29 16.86 18.19
C LEU A 339 -31.50 17.47 17.02
N SER A 340 -32.17 18.12 16.05
CA SER A 340 -31.48 18.87 14.99
C SER A 340 -30.97 20.25 15.43
N GLY A 341 -31.61 20.89 16.41
CA GLY A 341 -31.18 22.16 17.03
C GLY A 341 -30.03 22.00 18.03
N ILE A 342 -30.01 20.90 18.80
CA ILE A 342 -28.87 20.48 19.62
C ILE A 342 -27.66 20.15 18.72
N ALA A 343 -27.90 19.63 17.51
CA ALA A 343 -26.85 19.46 16.51
C ALA A 343 -26.26 20.80 16.00
N GLY A 344 -27.00 21.91 16.10
CA GLY A 344 -26.48 23.27 15.89
C GLY A 344 -25.74 23.84 17.10
N ALA A 345 -26.21 23.56 18.31
CA ALA A 345 -25.63 24.09 19.56
C ALA A 345 -24.32 23.38 19.99
N VAL A 346 -24.10 22.13 19.59
CA VAL A 346 -22.84 21.41 19.87
C VAL A 346 -21.70 21.81 18.90
N ILE A 347 -22.00 22.58 17.85
CA ILE A 347 -21.00 23.17 16.93
C ILE A 347 -20.39 24.47 17.51
N GLY A 348 -20.98 25.06 18.55
CA GLY A 348 -20.43 26.24 19.24
C GLY A 348 -20.14 25.93 20.70
N GLY A 349 -18.87 25.73 21.06
CA GLY A 349 -18.46 25.87 22.45
C GLY A 349 -18.97 27.20 23.03
N ILE A 350 -19.34 27.19 24.30
CA ILE A 350 -19.98 28.26 25.11
C ILE A 350 -21.50 28.07 25.27
N ALA A 351 -21.90 27.20 26.21
CA ALA A 351 -23.16 27.37 26.95
C ALA A 351 -23.15 26.66 28.32
N GLY A 352 -22.01 26.68 29.01
CA GLY A 352 -21.92 26.38 30.45
C GLY A 352 -22.55 27.45 31.35
N CYS A 353 -23.33 28.40 30.79
CA CYS A 353 -23.95 29.51 31.52
C CYS A 353 -25.50 29.51 31.49
N LEU A 354 -26.16 28.62 30.73
CA LEU A 354 -27.62 28.68 30.57
C LEU A 354 -28.40 27.58 31.31
N VAL A 355 -27.73 26.57 31.86
CA VAL A 355 -28.39 25.54 32.69
C VAL A 355 -28.68 26.07 34.10
N ASP A 356 -27.87 27.00 34.63
CA ASP A 356 -28.07 27.56 35.97
C ASP A 356 -29.13 28.68 36.07
N ILE A 357 -29.56 29.28 34.94
CA ILE A 357 -30.61 30.30 34.93
C ILE A 357 -32.01 29.66 34.82
N ALA A 358 -32.14 28.53 34.11
CA ALA A 358 -33.44 27.90 33.88
C ALA A 358 -33.97 27.10 35.08
N ILE A 359 -33.11 26.61 35.97
CA ILE A 359 -33.53 25.85 37.16
C ILE A 359 -34.01 26.77 38.29
N ASN A 360 -33.62 28.04 38.30
CA ASN A 360 -33.95 28.99 39.39
C ASN A 360 -35.10 29.97 39.11
N GLN A 361 -35.78 29.93 37.96
CA GLN A 361 -36.86 30.88 37.64
C GLN A 361 -38.28 30.31 37.49
N CYS A 362 -38.51 29.00 37.52
CA CYS A 362 -39.88 28.45 37.42
C CYS A 362 -40.41 27.77 38.70
N CYS A 363 -39.62 27.68 39.76
CA CYS A 363 -40.12 27.44 41.12
C CYS A 363 -40.27 28.78 41.85
N GLY A 364 -41.38 29.49 41.61
CA GLY A 364 -41.65 30.77 42.26
C GLY A 364 -43.11 31.24 42.15
N ASN A 365 -43.92 30.82 43.12
CA ASN A 365 -45.11 31.49 43.67
C ASN A 365 -46.38 31.74 42.81
N GLN A 366 -47.40 30.93 43.14
CA GLN A 366 -48.76 31.29 43.59
C GLN A 366 -49.40 32.66 43.25
N GLN A 367 -50.69 32.55 42.87
CA GLN A 367 -51.81 33.50 43.03
C GLN A 367 -51.88 34.73 42.11
N CYS A 368 -52.90 34.77 41.24
CA CYS A 368 -53.99 35.75 41.33
C CYS A 368 -55.09 35.47 40.29
N ALA A 369 -56.33 35.80 40.68
CA ALA A 369 -57.61 35.49 40.07
C ALA A 369 -58.03 36.45 38.92
N VAL A 370 -59.30 36.31 38.50
CA VAL A 370 -60.14 37.16 37.63
C VAL A 370 -60.11 36.70 36.16
N GLN A 371 -61.20 36.27 35.52
CA GLN A 371 -62.62 36.64 35.64
C GLN A 371 -63.55 35.47 35.28
#